data_AF-A0A327KLA2-F1
#
_entry.id   AF-A0A327KLA2-F1
#
_cell.length_a   1.000
_cell.length_b   1.000
_cell.length_c   1.000
_cell.angle_alpha   90.00
_cell.angle_beta   90.00
_cell.angle_gamma   90.00
#
_symmetry.space_group_name_H-M   'P 1'
#
loop_
_entity.id
_entity.type
_entity.pdbx_description
1 polymer ?
#
loop_
_entity_poly.entity_id
_entity_poly.type
_entity_poly.pdbx_seq_one_letter_code
_entity_poly.pdbx_strand_id
1 'polypeptide(L)'
;MPRPHSDLAHQSRGRDLGADEAALAVALERIFAAGTHDFAAVAQQLSAQQIVAPASRSTTWTVDLLEAELTAINASLDEAYAAHGFGA
;
A
#
# COMPACT_ATOMS: atom_id res chain seq x y z
N MET A 1 6.24 -22.60 14.39
CA MET A 1 6.88 -21.42 13.78
C MET A 1 6.51 -21.40 12.30
N PRO A 2 5.47 -20.67 11.85
CA PRO A 2 5.26 -20.51 10.42
C PRO A 2 6.22 -19.44 9.89
N ARG A 3 6.99 -19.78 8.86
CA ARG A 3 7.93 -18.88 8.19
C ARG A 3 7.12 -17.90 7.34
N PRO A 4 7.43 -16.60 7.35
CA PRO A 4 6.69 -15.61 6.57
C PRO A 4 6.94 -15.80 5.06
N HIS A 5 5.99 -15.33 4.26
CA HIS A 5 5.88 -15.38 2.80
C HIS A 5 7.05 -14.72 2.03
N SER A 6 8.29 -15.19 2.20
CA SER A 6 9.47 -14.55 1.59
C SER A 6 9.60 -14.77 0.08
N ASP A 7 8.95 -15.80 -0.48
CA ASP A 7 9.04 -16.12 -1.92
C ASP A 7 7.97 -15.43 -2.78
N LEU A 8 6.80 -15.12 -2.21
CA LEU A 8 5.70 -14.46 -2.94
C LEU A 8 5.80 -12.94 -2.92
N ALA A 9 6.56 -12.36 -2.00
CA ALA A 9 6.74 -10.91 -1.90
C ALA A 9 7.57 -10.31 -3.06
N HIS A 10 8.49 -11.10 -3.64
CA HIS A 10 9.39 -10.65 -4.71
C HIS A 10 8.84 -10.87 -6.13
N GLN A 11 7.87 -11.77 -6.33
CA GLN A 11 7.47 -12.22 -7.67
C GLN A 11 6.39 -11.34 -8.36
N SER A 12 5.94 -10.26 -7.73
CA SER A 12 4.82 -9.46 -8.28
C SER A 12 4.91 -7.97 -8.03
N ARG A 13 6.13 -7.42 -7.91
CA ARG A 13 6.32 -5.97 -7.82
C ARG A 13 7.45 -5.60 -8.77
N GLY A 14 7.13 -4.89 -9.86
CA GLY A 14 8.15 -4.40 -10.80
C GLY A 14 9.16 -3.42 -10.18
N ARG A 15 8.99 -3.07 -8.90
CA ARG A 15 9.91 -2.27 -8.08
C ARG A 15 9.88 -2.69 -6.61
N ASP A 16 10.97 -2.42 -5.90
CA ASP A 16 10.99 -2.46 -4.44
C ASP A 16 10.06 -1.39 -3.85
N LEU A 17 9.37 -1.73 -2.76
CA LEU A 17 8.62 -0.75 -1.98
C LEU A 17 9.56 0.09 -1.11
N GLY A 18 9.28 1.39 -1.04
CA GLY A 18 9.85 2.24 0.01
C GLY A 18 9.39 1.83 1.41
N ALA A 19 10.13 2.26 2.44
CA ALA A 19 9.80 1.97 3.84
C ALA A 19 8.41 2.47 4.24
N ASP A 20 8.00 3.64 3.72
CA ASP A 20 6.69 4.24 3.99
C ASP A 20 5.55 3.48 3.30
N GLU A 21 5.78 2.99 2.07
CA GLU A 21 4.80 2.15 1.35
C GLU A 21 4.63 0.79 2.01
N ALA A 22 5.72 0.20 2.54
CA ALA A 22 5.65 -1.03 3.32
C ALA A 22 4.88 -0.82 4.64
N ALA A 23 5.09 0.29 5.33
CA ALA A 23 4.35 0.63 6.54
C ALA A 23 2.86 0.82 6.26
N LEU A 24 2.51 1.51 5.16
CA LEU A 24 1.13 1.64 4.70
C LEU A 24 0.50 0.28 4.38
N ALA A 25 1.18 -0.58 3.64
CA ALA A 25 0.69 -1.90 3.27
C ALA A 25 0.39 -2.77 4.50
N VAL A 26 1.30 -2.79 5.48
CA VAL A 26 1.11 -3.52 6.75
C VAL A 26 -0.06 -2.95 7.55
N ALA A 27 -0.21 -1.63 7.59
CA ALA A 27 -1.34 -1.01 8.28
C ALA A 27 -2.68 -1.37 7.62
N LEU A 28 -2.75 -1.30 6.29
CA LEU A 28 -3.94 -1.70 5.51
C LEU A 28 -4.28 -3.17 5.74
N GLU A 29 -3.30 -4.07 5.65
CA GLU A 29 -3.50 -5.51 5.89
C GLU A 29 -4.09 -5.77 7.29
N ARG A 30 -3.59 -5.08 8.32
CA ARG A 30 -4.13 -5.19 9.69
C ARG A 30 -5.55 -4.66 9.82
N ILE A 31 -5.87 -3.54 9.18
CA ILE A 31 -7.21 -2.93 9.22
C ILE A 31 -8.23 -3.82 8.49
N PHE A 32 -7.87 -4.35 7.32
CA PHE A 32 -8.72 -5.28 6.58
C PHE A 32 -8.86 -6.62 7.31
N ALA A 33 -7.79 -7.15 7.92
CA ALA A 33 -7.86 -8.37 8.74
C ALA A 33 -8.77 -8.23 9.97
N ALA A 34 -8.93 -7.01 10.49
CA ALA A 34 -9.90 -6.69 11.54
C ALA A 34 -11.36 -6.61 11.04
N GLY A 35 -11.60 -6.80 9.74
CA GLY A 35 -12.92 -6.76 9.10
C GLY A 35 -13.38 -5.35 8.72
N THR A 36 -12.50 -4.35 8.77
CA THR A 36 -12.86 -2.98 8.36
C THR A 36 -12.58 -2.81 6.88
N HIS A 37 -13.63 -2.78 6.06
CA HIS A 37 -13.53 -2.63 4.60
C HIS A 37 -14.06 -1.28 4.10
N ASP A 38 -14.54 -0.42 5.01
CA ASP A 38 -15.03 0.92 4.68
C ASP A 38 -13.86 1.90 4.55
N PHE A 39 -13.76 2.60 3.41
CA PHE A 39 -12.65 3.52 3.12
C PHE A 39 -12.55 4.68 4.13
N ALA A 40 -13.68 5.18 4.63
CA ALA A 40 -13.67 6.24 5.64
C ALA A 40 -13.15 5.72 6.99
N ALA A 41 -13.55 4.51 7.38
CA ALA A 41 -13.04 3.86 8.58
C ALA A 41 -11.54 3.52 8.47
N VAL A 42 -11.08 3.07 7.29
CA VAL A 42 -9.65 2.84 7.00
C VAL A 42 -8.87 4.15 7.12
N ALA A 43 -9.33 5.23 6.50
CA ALA A 43 -8.66 6.54 6.58
C ALA A 43 -8.58 7.06 8.03
N GLN A 44 -9.63 6.89 8.83
CA GLN A 44 -9.60 7.26 10.25
C GLN A 44 -8.57 6.43 11.02
N GLN A 45 -8.51 5.11 10.80
CA GLN A 45 -7.54 4.23 11.43
C GLN A 45 -6.10 4.58 11.06
N LEU A 46 -5.85 4.88 9.78
CA LEU A 46 -4.52 5.29 9.30
C LEU A 46 -4.10 6.63 9.92
N SER A 47 -5.02 7.59 10.03
CA SER A 47 -4.79 8.87 10.71
C SER A 47 -4.51 8.67 12.20
N ALA A 48 -5.29 7.83 12.88
CA ALA A 48 -5.13 7.54 14.30
C ALA A 48 -3.79 6.84 14.60
N GLN A 49 -3.29 6.04 13.66
CA GLN A 49 -1.98 5.38 13.74
C GLN A 49 -0.84 6.28 13.24
N GLN A 50 -1.13 7.51 12.80
CA GLN A 50 -0.16 8.48 12.25
C GLN A 50 0.71 7.89 11.13
N ILE A 51 0.13 7.01 10.31
CA ILE A 51 0.82 6.42 9.17
C ILE A 51 1.11 7.51 8.15
N VAL A 52 2.34 7.57 7.63
CA VAL A 52 2.74 8.55 6.62
C VAL A 52 2.31 8.05 5.24
N ALA A 53 1.59 8.89 4.49
CA ALA A 53 1.27 8.65 3.09
C ALA A 53 2.54 8.68 2.24
N PRO A 54 2.85 7.66 1.44
CA PRO A 54 4.12 7.56 0.74
C PRO A 54 4.32 8.63 -0.35
N ALA A 55 3.27 9.02 -1.08
CA ALA A 55 3.39 10.06 -2.11
C ALA A 55 3.19 11.46 -1.53
N SER A 56 2.13 11.68 -0.75
CA SER A 56 1.81 13.01 -0.21
C SER A 56 2.55 13.38 1.07
N ARG A 57 3.22 12.42 1.74
CA ARG A 57 3.89 12.59 3.05
C ARG A 57 3.01 13.15 4.16
N SER A 58 1.68 12.99 4.02
CA SER A 58 0.69 13.42 5.01
C SER A 58 0.42 12.28 6.00
N THR A 59 0.25 12.63 7.28
CA THR A 59 -0.27 11.71 8.30
C THR A 59 -1.77 11.85 8.52
N THR A 60 -2.40 12.82 7.83
CA THR A 60 -3.83 13.06 7.87
C THR A 60 -4.45 12.38 6.66
N TRP A 61 -5.15 11.28 6.90
CA TRP A 61 -5.81 10.49 5.87
C TRP A 61 -7.27 10.91 5.72
N THR A 62 -7.64 11.28 4.50
CA THR A 62 -9.02 11.40 4.05
C THR A 62 -9.31 10.31 3.03
N VAL A 63 -10.58 10.06 2.72
CA VAL A 63 -10.97 9.11 1.67
C VAL A 63 -10.37 9.52 0.32
N ASP A 64 -10.46 10.80 -0.03
CA ASP A 64 -9.90 11.33 -1.28
C ASP A 64 -8.38 11.12 -1.36
N LEU A 65 -7.66 11.32 -0.25
CA LEU A 65 -6.23 11.09 -0.19
C LEU A 65 -5.91 9.61 -0.32
N LEU A 66 -6.65 8.75 0.37
CA LEU A 66 -6.47 7.29 0.31
C LEU A 66 -6.66 6.78 -1.13
N GLU A 67 -7.70 7.23 -1.82
CA GLU A 67 -7.92 6.88 -3.24
C GLU A 67 -6.82 7.42 -4.15
N ALA A 68 -6.38 8.67 -3.95
CA ALA A 68 -5.29 9.25 -4.73
C ALA A 68 -3.97 8.49 -4.55
N GLU A 69 -3.63 8.11 -3.31
CA GLU A 69 -2.42 7.34 -3.00
C GLU A 69 -2.49 5.93 -3.60
N LEU A 70 -3.63 5.24 -3.45
CA LEU A 70 -3.81 3.91 -4.04
C LEU A 70 -3.73 3.95 -5.58
N THR A 71 -4.31 4.99 -6.19
CA THR A 71 -4.24 5.21 -7.64
C THR A 71 -2.81 5.46 -8.09
N ALA A 72 -2.06 6.31 -7.37
CA ALA A 72 -0.66 6.60 -7.68
C ALA A 72 0.24 5.37 -7.52
N ILE A 73 0.04 4.58 -6.45
CA ILE A 73 0.78 3.34 -6.22
C ILE A 73 0.46 2.34 -7.34
N ASN A 74 -0.80 2.13 -7.69
CA ASN A 74 -1.20 1.23 -8.77
C ASN A 74 -0.63 1.67 -10.12
N ALA A 75 -0.75 2.95 -10.48
CA ALA A 75 -0.18 3.49 -11.72
C ALA A 75 1.34 3.27 -11.78
N SER A 76 2.03 3.46 -10.65
CA SER A 76 3.47 3.26 -10.59
C SER A 76 3.88 1.78 -10.62
N LEU A 77 3.05 0.89 -10.07
CA LEU A 77 3.22 -0.55 -10.22
C LEU A 77 2.96 -0.97 -11.68
N ASP A 78 1.92 -0.45 -12.32
CA ASP A 78 1.59 -0.72 -13.73
C ASP A 78 2.71 -0.26 -14.67
N GLU A 79 3.30 0.93 -14.45
CA GLU A 79 4.49 1.38 -15.18
C GLU A 79 5.67 0.44 -14.98
N ALA A 80 5.92 0.02 -13.74
CA ALA A 80 6.99 -0.92 -13.43
C ALA A 80 6.75 -2.30 -14.07
N TYR A 81 5.49 -2.75 -14.13
CA TYR A 81 5.08 -3.95 -14.85
C TYR A 81 5.25 -3.81 -16.36
N ALA A 82 4.94 -2.65 -16.94
CA ALA A 82 5.14 -2.40 -18.36
C ALA A 82 6.65 -2.32 -18.72
N ALA A 83 7.49 -1.80 -17.82
CA ALA A 83 8.93 -1.66 -18.02
C ALA A 83 9.74 -2.94 -17.73
N HIS A 84 9.28 -3.79 -16.81
CA HIS A 84 9.98 -5.02 -16.38
C HIS A 84 9.21 -6.33 -16.66
N GLY A 85 8.03 -6.23 -17.28
CA GLY A 85 7.28 -7.37 -17.76
C GLY A 85 8.01 -8.01 -18.92
N PHE A 86 8.54 -9.22 -18.72
CA PHE A 86 8.92 -10.10 -19.82
C PHE A 86 7.67 -10.39 -20.66
N GLY A 87 7.51 -9.66 -21.76
CA GLY A 87 6.51 -9.95 -22.79
C GLY A 87 5.84 -8.73 -23.43
N ALA A 88 6.60 -7.97 -24.22
CA ALA A 88 6.09 -7.31 -25.43
C ALA A 88 7.15 -7.44 -26.53
#